data_AF-A0A3N5K284-F1
#
_entry.id   AF-A0A3N5K284-F1
#
_cell.length_a   1.000
_cell.length_b   1.000
_cell.length_c   1.000
_cell.angle_alpha   90.00
_cell.angle_beta   90.00
_cell.angle_gamma   90.00
#
_symmetry.space_group_name_H-M   'P 1'
#
loop_
_entity.id
_entity.type
_entity.pdbx_description
1 polymer ?
#
loop_
_entity_poly.entity_id
_entity_poly.type
_entity_poly.pdbx_seq_one_letter_code
_entity_poly.pdbx_strand_id
1 'polypeptide(L)'
;MVKMQIKSLIQSPWTTIMGIMLFVFAFGYFYWKINPLLIYQEQQPVFFFDSLFFKEFSLSPGGLLDWVSRLLSQFYYIRWTGAVLLAMLITLSSLLFRRLLQQNHQHLAFSSLPFLPAALFIYLYSGYHLPLMLLVGIMASLLFALTFLLKSANLLMRILFFIPLFAVLYYLVGGLAFLFAALVIVQDLFNKNGIIASAGYLILSAVIPWIGTLGLFLLPVKDAFLVNLKLKISGLTINWSWVLLFIVLLFLINLLYAKYAARRWKAHKNNASIAFWTGLLNVFILLSCFVVILVRKNDPVKKQVLELDYYVDHSQWQQVI
;
A
#
# COMPACT_ATOMS: atom_id res chain seq x y z
N MET A 1 23.33 9.97 14.90
CA MET A 1 22.95 9.30 13.64
C MET A 1 21.46 9.47 13.28
N VAL A 2 20.52 9.35 14.24
CA VAL A 2 19.07 9.53 14.02
C VAL A 2 18.65 10.95 13.56
N LYS A 3 19.23 12.02 14.15
CA LYS A 3 18.96 13.42 13.72
C LYS A 3 19.36 13.73 12.27
N MET A 4 20.34 13.01 11.72
CA MET A 4 20.80 13.21 10.34
C MET A 4 19.86 12.50 9.33
N GLN A 5 19.24 11.39 9.72
CA GLN A 5 18.20 10.73 8.94
C GLN A 5 16.91 11.55 8.87
N ILE A 6 16.54 12.28 9.94
CA ILE A 6 15.35 13.15 9.92
C ILE A 6 15.52 14.35 8.97
N LYS A 7 16.69 14.96 8.86
CA LYS A 7 16.93 16.02 7.87
C LYS A 7 16.81 15.51 6.43
N SER A 8 17.14 14.24 6.18
CA SER A 8 16.96 13.61 4.86
C SER A 8 15.48 13.29 4.51
N LEU A 9 14.54 13.39 5.47
CA LEU A 9 13.10 13.15 5.20
C LEU A 9 12.52 14.09 4.14
N ILE A 10 13.10 15.28 3.95
CA ILE A 10 12.52 16.43 3.20
C ILE A 10 13.45 16.91 2.06
N GLN A 11 14.70 16.42 1.98
CA GLN A 11 15.77 17.19 1.32
C GLN A 11 15.97 17.03 -0.19
N SER A 12 15.19 16.19 -0.89
CA SER A 12 15.18 16.26 -2.36
C SER A 12 13.89 16.96 -2.82
N PRO A 13 13.96 18.19 -3.35
CA PRO A 13 12.78 18.94 -3.80
C PRO A 13 11.97 18.14 -4.83
N TRP A 14 12.64 17.30 -5.63
CA TRP A 14 12.02 16.39 -6.59
C TRP A 14 10.95 15.49 -5.99
N THR A 15 11.16 15.04 -4.75
CA THR A 15 10.33 14.02 -4.10
C THR A 15 9.05 14.62 -3.58
N THR A 16 9.17 15.83 -3.05
CA THR A 16 8.05 16.67 -2.64
C THR A 16 7.23 17.07 -3.86
N ILE A 17 7.89 17.50 -4.95
CA ILE A 17 7.21 17.84 -6.22
C ILE A 17 6.44 16.63 -6.75
N MET A 18 7.08 15.45 -6.88
CA MET A 18 6.41 14.24 -7.35
C MET A 18 5.27 13.79 -6.43
N GLY A 19 5.45 13.91 -5.12
CA GLY A 19 4.38 13.63 -4.14
C GLY A 19 3.18 14.57 -4.29
N ILE A 20 3.43 15.87 -4.47
CA ILE A 20 2.38 16.87 -4.70
C ILE A 20 1.68 16.60 -6.05
N MET A 21 2.44 16.36 -7.12
CA MET A 21 1.89 16.04 -8.44
C MET A 21 1.01 14.79 -8.38
N LEU A 22 1.47 13.73 -7.70
CA LEU A 22 0.69 12.51 -7.50
C LEU A 22 -0.58 12.80 -6.71
N PHE A 23 -0.50 13.58 -5.62
CA PHE A 23 -1.65 13.93 -4.80
C PHE A 23 -2.69 14.70 -5.60
N VAL A 24 -2.28 15.75 -6.32
CA VAL A 24 -3.17 16.59 -7.15
C VAL A 24 -3.81 15.74 -8.26
N PHE A 25 -3.02 14.89 -8.93
CA PHE A 25 -3.54 13.98 -9.95
C PHE A 25 -4.56 12.99 -9.37
N ALA A 26 -4.19 12.29 -8.29
CA ALA A 26 -5.07 11.31 -7.65
C ALA A 26 -6.35 11.97 -7.15
N PHE A 27 -6.25 13.12 -6.49
CA PHE A 27 -7.40 13.90 -6.04
C PHE A 27 -8.32 14.28 -7.20
N GLY A 28 -7.79 14.87 -8.28
CA GLY A 28 -8.58 15.24 -9.44
C GLY A 28 -9.24 14.03 -10.12
N TYR A 29 -8.52 12.91 -10.21
CA TYR A 29 -9.04 11.66 -10.77
C TYR A 29 -10.16 11.07 -9.91
N PHE A 30 -9.98 10.94 -8.59
CA PHE A 30 -11.02 10.45 -7.71
C PHE A 30 -12.22 11.40 -7.67
N TYR A 31 -11.96 12.70 -7.59
CA TYR A 31 -13.02 13.70 -7.53
C TYR A 31 -13.86 13.72 -8.82
N TRP A 32 -13.26 13.85 -10.00
CA TRP A 32 -14.01 14.01 -11.25
C TRP A 32 -14.40 12.69 -11.94
N LYS A 33 -13.53 11.67 -11.95
CA LYS A 33 -13.77 10.44 -12.72
C LYS A 33 -14.46 9.35 -11.91
N ILE A 34 -13.93 9.00 -10.73
CA ILE A 34 -14.44 7.87 -9.95
C ILE A 34 -15.66 8.26 -9.10
N ASN A 35 -15.62 9.41 -8.42
CA ASN A 35 -16.59 9.80 -7.39
C ASN A 35 -16.65 8.80 -6.21
N PRO A 36 -15.95 9.07 -5.08
CA PRO A 36 -15.90 8.18 -3.92
C PRO A 36 -17.27 7.82 -3.33
N LEU A 37 -18.28 8.67 -3.53
CA LEU A 37 -19.67 8.40 -3.16
C LEU A 37 -20.18 7.07 -3.74
N LEU A 38 -19.80 6.75 -4.98
CA LEU A 38 -20.18 5.50 -5.64
C LEU A 38 -19.46 4.29 -5.04
N ILE A 39 -18.24 4.48 -4.50
CA ILE A 39 -17.55 3.45 -3.74
C ILE A 39 -18.30 3.18 -2.43
N TYR A 40 -18.79 4.24 -1.77
CA TYR A 40 -19.61 4.11 -0.56
C TYR A 40 -20.91 3.35 -0.84
N GLN A 41 -21.61 3.70 -1.93
CA GLN A 41 -22.85 3.03 -2.36
C GLN A 41 -22.62 1.55 -2.65
N GLU A 42 -21.54 1.20 -3.36
CA GLU A 42 -21.22 -0.19 -3.70
C GLU A 42 -20.80 -1.03 -2.48
N GLN A 43 -20.01 -0.46 -1.56
CA GLN A 43 -19.41 -1.22 -0.46
C GLN A 43 -20.26 -1.20 0.82
N GLN A 44 -21.18 -0.24 0.97
CA GLN A 44 -22.04 -0.01 2.14
C GLN A 44 -21.36 -0.32 3.49
N PRO A 45 -20.23 0.35 3.81
CA PRO A 45 -19.42 0.00 4.97
C PRO A 45 -20.13 0.43 6.27
N VAL A 46 -20.78 -0.51 6.94
CA VAL A 46 -21.43 -0.27 8.24
C VAL A 46 -20.38 0.02 9.32
N PHE A 47 -20.62 1.07 10.11
CA PHE A 47 -19.79 1.45 11.25
C PHE A 47 -20.64 1.99 12.41
N PHE A 48 -20.34 1.53 13.62
CA PHE A 48 -20.94 2.03 14.86
C PHE A 48 -19.85 2.41 15.87
N PHE A 49 -20.07 3.48 16.64
CA PHE A 49 -19.19 3.89 17.75
C PHE A 49 -19.42 3.07 19.03
N ASP A 50 -20.09 1.92 18.93
CA ASP A 50 -20.45 1.08 20.06
C ASP A 50 -19.28 0.18 20.52
N SER A 51 -19.21 -0.06 21.83
CA SER A 51 -18.15 -0.86 22.44
C SER A 51 -18.24 -2.36 22.11
N LEU A 52 -19.45 -2.90 21.93
CA LEU A 52 -19.65 -4.29 21.51
C LEU A 52 -19.19 -4.45 20.07
N PHE A 53 -19.55 -3.49 19.20
CA PHE A 53 -19.06 -3.46 17.82
C PHE A 53 -17.53 -3.50 17.77
N PHE A 54 -16.83 -2.68 18.56
CA PHE A 54 -15.36 -2.71 18.62
C PHE A 54 -14.78 -4.03 19.17
N LYS A 55 -15.45 -4.62 20.17
CA LYS A 55 -15.01 -5.88 20.80
C LYS A 55 -14.99 -7.03 19.79
N GLU A 56 -15.98 -7.13 18.92
CA GLU A 56 -16.04 -8.16 17.87
C GLU A 56 -14.80 -8.11 16.96
N PHE A 57 -14.37 -6.92 16.56
CA PHE A 57 -13.16 -6.73 15.74
C PHE A 57 -11.86 -7.00 16.50
N SER A 58 -11.81 -6.73 17.81
CA SER A 58 -10.60 -6.94 18.61
C SER A 58 -10.30 -8.41 18.86
N LEU A 59 -11.30 -9.29 18.72
CA LEU A 59 -11.15 -10.73 18.94
C LEU A 59 -10.57 -11.48 17.73
N SER A 60 -10.37 -10.82 16.59
CA SER A 60 -9.86 -11.44 15.37
C SER A 60 -8.56 -10.78 14.88
N PRO A 61 -7.60 -11.56 14.36
CA PRO A 61 -6.39 -10.98 13.79
C PRO A 61 -6.78 -10.14 12.57
N GLY A 62 -6.27 -8.92 12.47
CA GLY A 62 -6.63 -8.01 11.40
C GLY A 62 -8.01 -7.34 11.54
N GLY A 63 -8.80 -7.66 12.58
CA GLY A 63 -10.10 -7.04 12.77
C GLY A 63 -10.01 -5.56 13.15
N LEU A 64 -8.93 -5.14 13.84
CA LEU A 64 -8.68 -3.72 14.10
C LEU A 64 -8.50 -2.91 12.81
N LEU A 65 -7.86 -3.49 11.79
CA LEU A 65 -7.78 -2.87 10.47
C LEU A 65 -9.16 -2.76 9.82
N ASP A 66 -10.04 -3.75 9.99
CA ASP A 66 -11.42 -3.69 9.47
C ASP A 66 -12.18 -2.54 10.13
N TRP A 67 -12.09 -2.44 11.45
CA TRP A 67 -12.72 -1.37 12.22
C TRP A 67 -12.22 0.01 11.78
N VAL A 68 -10.89 0.21 11.69
CA VAL A 68 -10.30 1.48 11.23
C VAL A 68 -10.71 1.77 9.78
N SER A 69 -10.72 0.77 8.91
CA SER A 69 -11.10 0.97 7.51
C SER A 69 -12.57 1.36 7.35
N ARG A 70 -13.47 0.76 8.13
CA ARG A 70 -14.90 1.12 8.14
C ARG A 70 -15.13 2.53 8.65
N LEU A 71 -14.41 2.94 9.69
CA LEU A 71 -14.42 4.32 10.18
C LEU A 71 -13.95 5.29 9.09
N LEU A 72 -12.84 5.00 8.42
CA LEU A 72 -12.30 5.85 7.36
C LEU A 72 -13.19 5.86 6.10
N SER A 73 -13.88 4.75 5.80
CA SER A 73 -14.79 4.72 4.66
C SER A 73 -16.01 5.64 4.84
N GLN A 74 -16.34 6.07 6.06
CA GLN A 74 -17.39 7.07 6.29
C GLN A 74 -17.10 8.40 5.58
N PHE A 75 -15.83 8.74 5.35
CA PHE A 75 -15.45 9.94 4.58
C PHE A 75 -15.83 9.84 3.09
N TYR A 76 -16.19 8.67 2.57
CA TYR A 76 -16.66 8.53 1.19
C TYR A 76 -18.07 9.07 0.97
N TYR A 77 -18.84 9.25 2.05
CA TYR A 77 -20.18 9.82 1.99
C TYR A 77 -20.20 11.24 1.40
N ILE A 78 -19.11 12.00 1.59
CA ILE A 78 -18.92 13.30 0.96
C ILE A 78 -17.84 13.15 -0.14
N ARG A 79 -18.22 13.48 -1.38
CA ARG A 79 -17.38 13.31 -2.58
C ARG A 79 -15.96 13.86 -2.44
N TRP A 80 -15.81 15.09 -1.93
CA TRP A 80 -14.49 15.71 -1.82
C TRP A 80 -13.65 15.13 -0.69
N THR A 81 -14.23 14.81 0.48
CA THR A 81 -13.49 14.23 1.61
C THR A 81 -12.96 12.84 1.26
N GLY A 82 -13.77 12.02 0.57
CA GLY A 82 -13.33 10.70 0.14
C GLY A 82 -12.18 10.78 -0.88
N ALA A 83 -12.22 11.77 -1.78
CA ALA A 83 -11.19 11.95 -2.79
C ALA A 83 -9.88 12.41 -2.15
N VAL A 84 -9.96 13.31 -1.16
CA VAL A 84 -8.82 13.73 -0.34
C VAL A 84 -8.24 12.54 0.42
N LEU A 85 -9.07 11.75 1.11
CA LEU A 85 -8.63 10.59 1.89
C LEU A 85 -7.86 9.58 1.02
N LEU A 86 -8.44 9.19 -0.12
CA LEU A 86 -7.81 8.25 -1.06
C LEU A 86 -6.49 8.80 -1.61
N ALA A 87 -6.48 10.07 -2.05
CA ALA A 87 -5.28 10.71 -2.57
C ALA A 87 -4.18 10.81 -1.51
N MET A 88 -4.52 11.11 -0.26
CA MET A 88 -3.58 11.13 0.86
C MET A 88 -2.99 9.75 1.12
N LEU A 89 -3.83 8.73 1.29
CA LEU A 89 -3.37 7.37 1.59
C LEU A 89 -2.47 6.79 0.49
N ILE A 90 -2.83 6.99 -0.79
CA ILE A 90 -2.02 6.53 -1.93
C ILE A 90 -0.69 7.28 -2.00
N THR A 91 -0.71 8.60 -1.82
CA THR A 91 0.51 9.43 -1.85
C THR A 91 1.43 9.07 -0.69
N LEU A 92 0.91 8.96 0.53
CA LEU A 92 1.69 8.57 1.71
C LEU A 92 2.29 7.18 1.57
N SER A 93 1.52 6.21 1.09
CA SER A 93 2.01 4.85 0.82
C SER A 93 3.15 4.86 -0.18
N SER A 94 3.05 5.67 -1.24
CA SER A 94 4.10 5.79 -2.26
C SER A 94 5.36 6.46 -1.72
N LEU A 95 5.21 7.47 -0.85
CA LEU A 95 6.33 8.10 -0.15
C LEU A 95 7.02 7.13 0.82
N LEU A 96 6.27 6.31 1.55
CA LEU A 96 6.82 5.26 2.42
C LEU A 96 7.58 4.20 1.61
N PHE A 97 6.97 3.70 0.53
CA PHE A 97 7.59 2.74 -0.39
C PHE A 97 8.91 3.26 -0.95
N ARG A 98 8.92 4.54 -1.35
CA ARG A 98 10.13 5.21 -1.81
C ARG A 98 11.20 5.33 -0.71
N ARG A 99 10.82 5.72 0.50
CA ARG A 99 11.77 5.83 1.62
C ARG A 99 12.38 4.48 1.99
N LEU A 100 11.62 3.39 1.90
CA LEU A 100 12.14 2.04 2.07
C LEU A 100 13.27 1.74 1.08
N LEU A 101 13.04 2.02 -0.20
CA LEU A 101 14.05 1.83 -1.25
C LEU A 101 15.30 2.70 -1.05
N GLN A 102 15.13 3.91 -0.53
CA GLN A 102 16.24 4.86 -0.31
C GLN A 102 17.17 4.48 0.87
N GLN A 103 16.73 3.62 1.80
CA GLN A 103 17.55 3.23 2.97
C GLN A 103 18.94 2.73 2.56
N ASN A 104 19.00 1.90 1.51
CA ASN A 104 20.25 1.28 1.05
C ASN A 104 20.83 1.92 -0.23
N HIS A 105 20.07 2.79 -0.90
CA HIS A 105 20.40 3.31 -2.23
C HIS A 105 20.06 4.80 -2.38
N GLN A 106 20.95 5.66 -1.87
CA GLN A 106 20.80 7.13 -1.94
C GLN A 106 20.69 7.69 -3.37
N HIS A 107 21.23 6.98 -4.38
CA HIS A 107 21.19 7.38 -5.79
C HIS A 107 19.77 7.35 -6.41
N LEU A 108 18.77 6.77 -5.73
CA LEU A 108 17.37 6.81 -6.14
C LEU A 108 16.68 8.17 -5.93
N ALA A 109 17.41 9.20 -5.50
CA ALA A 109 16.87 10.54 -5.23
C ALA A 109 16.06 11.12 -6.41
N PHE A 110 16.38 10.75 -7.65
CA PHE A 110 15.71 11.23 -8.87
C PHE A 110 14.81 10.19 -9.56
N SER A 111 14.65 8.98 -9.02
CA SER A 111 13.79 7.97 -9.65
C SER A 111 12.32 8.20 -9.29
N SER A 112 11.47 8.18 -10.32
CA SER A 112 10.00 8.24 -10.22
C SER A 112 9.34 6.85 -10.19
N LEU A 113 10.11 5.78 -10.45
CA LEU A 113 9.63 4.39 -10.39
C LEU A 113 9.03 3.98 -9.03
N PRO A 114 9.48 4.50 -7.87
CA PRO A 114 8.86 4.20 -6.59
C PRO A 114 7.40 4.67 -6.45
N PHE A 115 6.90 5.50 -7.37
CA PHE A 115 5.50 5.93 -7.40
C PHE A 115 4.60 5.03 -8.26
N LEU A 116 5.14 3.99 -8.92
CA LEU A 116 4.36 3.03 -9.70
C LEU A 116 3.26 2.30 -8.92
N PRO A 117 3.46 1.90 -7.64
CA PRO A 117 2.37 1.34 -6.84
C PRO A 117 1.16 2.28 -6.74
N ALA A 118 1.36 3.59 -6.81
CA ALA A 118 0.26 4.56 -6.82
C ALA A 118 -0.64 4.40 -8.04
N ALA A 119 -0.04 4.27 -9.22
CA ALA A 119 -0.76 4.05 -10.48
C ALA A 119 -1.58 2.77 -10.42
N LEU A 120 -1.04 1.69 -9.84
CA LEU A 120 -1.78 0.46 -9.59
C LEU A 120 -3.01 0.74 -8.71
N PHE A 121 -2.87 1.38 -7.55
CA PHE A 121 -4.01 1.63 -6.66
C PHE A 121 -5.09 2.48 -7.32
N ILE A 122 -4.70 3.55 -8.02
CA ILE A 122 -5.63 4.40 -8.77
C ILE A 122 -6.39 3.56 -9.81
N TYR A 123 -5.70 2.68 -10.52
CA TYR A 123 -6.32 1.74 -11.45
C TYR A 123 -7.27 0.76 -10.75
N LEU A 124 -6.90 0.17 -9.62
CA LEU A 124 -7.75 -0.80 -8.92
C LEU A 124 -9.02 -0.19 -8.33
N TYR A 125 -8.94 1.04 -7.81
CA TYR A 125 -10.13 1.75 -7.31
C TYR A 125 -11.10 2.14 -8.42
N SER A 126 -10.68 2.16 -9.70
CA SER A 126 -11.59 2.37 -10.82
C SER A 126 -12.68 1.29 -10.94
N GLY A 127 -12.46 0.10 -10.34
CA GLY A 127 -13.42 -1.00 -10.31
C GLY A 127 -14.43 -0.98 -9.16
N TYR A 128 -14.37 0.01 -8.25
CA TYR A 128 -15.23 0.18 -7.06
C TYR A 128 -15.19 -0.94 -6.00
N HIS A 129 -14.63 -2.12 -6.30
CA HIS A 129 -14.59 -3.27 -5.39
C HIS A 129 -13.38 -3.31 -4.44
N LEU A 130 -12.37 -2.45 -4.64
CA LEU A 130 -11.17 -2.50 -3.81
C LEU A 130 -11.50 -1.99 -2.40
N PRO A 131 -11.41 -2.83 -1.35
CA PRO A 131 -11.72 -2.41 0.01
C PRO A 131 -10.63 -1.48 0.56
N LEU A 132 -11.04 -0.45 1.31
CA LEU A 132 -10.13 0.52 1.93
C LEU A 132 -9.13 -0.14 2.89
N MET A 133 -9.54 -1.21 3.56
CA MET A 133 -8.70 -2.05 4.42
C MET A 133 -7.36 -2.41 3.76
N LEU A 134 -7.35 -2.80 2.47
CA LEU A 134 -6.12 -3.19 1.80
C LEU A 134 -5.12 -2.03 1.72
N LEU A 135 -5.59 -0.85 1.35
CA LEU A 135 -4.74 0.34 1.23
C LEU A 135 -4.16 0.74 2.60
N VAL A 136 -4.99 0.75 3.64
CA VAL A 136 -4.57 1.09 5.01
C VAL A 136 -3.60 0.05 5.56
N GLY A 137 -3.86 -1.25 5.36
CA GLY A 137 -3.00 -2.32 5.85
C GLY A 137 -1.66 -2.41 5.10
N ILE A 138 -1.65 -2.10 3.80
CA ILE A 138 -0.42 -1.94 3.02
C ILE A 138 0.39 -0.75 3.53
N MET A 139 -0.25 0.40 3.78
CA MET A 139 0.41 1.56 4.37
C MET A 139 1.03 1.24 5.74
N ALA A 140 0.29 0.54 6.61
CA ALA A 140 0.78 0.09 7.91
C ALA A 140 1.98 -0.87 7.75
N SER A 141 1.92 -1.82 6.83
CA SER A 141 3.00 -2.77 6.55
C SER A 141 4.27 -2.07 6.05
N LEU A 142 4.12 -1.06 5.19
CA LEU A 142 5.24 -0.23 4.72
C LEU A 142 5.86 0.60 5.85
N LEU A 143 5.03 1.16 6.72
CA LEU A 143 5.49 1.92 7.90
C LEU A 143 6.29 1.01 8.85
N PHE A 144 5.76 -0.17 9.17
CA PHE A 144 6.42 -1.14 10.02
C PHE A 144 7.75 -1.61 9.41
N ALA A 145 7.78 -1.87 8.10
CA ALA A 145 9.02 -2.23 7.39
C ALA A 145 10.07 -1.13 7.54
N LEU A 146 9.67 0.13 7.41
CA LEU A 146 10.59 1.26 7.52
C LEU A 146 11.12 1.39 8.94
N THR A 147 10.25 1.25 9.95
CA THR A 147 10.66 1.31 11.36
C THR A 147 11.64 0.20 11.72
N PHE A 148 11.44 -1.02 11.20
CA PHE A 148 12.33 -2.15 11.40
C PHE A 148 13.74 -1.85 10.88
N LEU A 149 13.83 -1.41 9.63
CA LEU A 149 15.11 -1.14 8.96
C LEU A 149 15.88 0.03 9.60
N LEU A 150 15.17 1.04 10.09
CA LEU A 150 15.78 2.20 10.75
C LEU A 150 16.36 1.87 12.14
N LYS A 151 15.81 0.88 12.84
CA LYS A 151 16.18 0.56 14.23
C LYS A 151 17.06 -0.67 14.37
N SER A 152 17.06 -1.59 13.40
CA SER A 152 17.76 -2.86 13.50
C SER A 152 19.17 -2.80 12.89
N ALA A 153 20.22 -2.76 13.71
CA ALA A 153 21.60 -2.67 13.24
C ALA A 153 22.33 -4.03 13.15
N ASN A 154 22.28 -4.83 14.22
CA ASN A 154 23.00 -6.11 14.33
C ASN A 154 22.04 -7.31 14.21
N LEU A 155 22.50 -8.46 13.69
CA LEU A 155 21.68 -9.65 13.41
C LEU A 155 20.76 -10.06 14.57
N LEU A 156 21.30 -10.15 15.79
CA LEU A 156 20.53 -10.51 16.98
C LEU A 156 19.42 -9.50 17.27
N MET A 157 19.70 -8.19 17.15
CA MET A 157 18.69 -7.14 17.28
C MET A 157 17.63 -7.25 16.18
N ARG A 158 18.00 -7.62 14.95
CA ARG A 158 17.02 -7.78 13.87
C ARG A 158 16.04 -8.91 14.18
N ILE A 159 16.52 -10.06 14.65
CA ILE A 159 15.66 -11.18 15.03
C ILE A 159 14.79 -10.78 16.23
N LEU A 160 15.38 -10.18 17.27
CA LEU A 160 14.69 -9.78 18.48
C LEU A 160 13.61 -8.71 18.22
N PHE A 161 13.85 -7.77 17.31
CA PHE A 161 12.86 -6.77 16.90
C PHE A 161 11.81 -7.32 15.93
N PHE A 162 12.16 -8.30 15.09
CA PHE A 162 11.23 -8.83 14.09
C PHE A 162 10.03 -9.53 14.74
N ILE A 163 10.27 -10.36 15.77
CA ILE A 163 9.22 -11.14 16.44
C ILE A 163 8.08 -10.25 16.98
N PRO A 164 8.32 -9.29 17.91
CA PRO A 164 7.26 -8.48 18.46
C PRO A 164 6.62 -7.58 17.40
N LEU A 165 7.42 -7.08 16.45
CA LEU A 165 6.92 -6.18 15.41
C LEU A 165 5.99 -6.91 14.41
N PHE A 166 6.37 -8.13 14.01
CA PHE A 166 5.53 -8.99 13.17
C PHE A 166 4.28 -9.45 13.92
N ALA A 167 4.40 -9.86 15.19
CA ALA A 167 3.25 -10.28 15.99
C ALA A 167 2.21 -9.16 16.17
N VAL A 168 2.67 -7.95 16.54
CA VAL A 168 1.81 -6.77 16.63
C VAL A 168 1.18 -6.44 15.29
N LEU A 169 1.97 -6.45 14.21
CA LEU A 169 1.44 -6.15 12.87
C LEU A 169 0.42 -7.20 12.42
N TYR A 170 0.69 -8.48 12.62
CA TYR A 170 -0.22 -9.57 12.28
C TYR A 170 -1.55 -9.44 13.04
N TYR A 171 -1.50 -9.11 14.33
CA TYR A 171 -2.71 -8.81 15.09
C TYR A 171 -3.47 -7.60 14.52
N LEU A 172 -2.78 -6.54 14.12
CA LEU A 172 -3.41 -5.33 13.59
C LEU A 172 -4.00 -5.50 12.19
N VAL A 173 -3.29 -6.15 11.27
CA VAL A 173 -3.63 -6.15 9.82
C VAL A 173 -3.87 -7.55 9.23
N GLY A 174 -3.67 -8.62 10.00
CA GLY A 174 -3.86 -9.99 9.53
C GLY A 174 -2.83 -10.40 8.47
N GLY A 175 -3.30 -11.03 7.38
CA GLY A 175 -2.45 -11.51 6.29
C GLY A 175 -1.67 -10.41 5.56
N LEU A 176 -2.05 -9.14 5.69
CA LEU A 176 -1.27 -8.04 5.12
C LEU A 176 0.12 -7.90 5.76
N ALA A 177 0.32 -8.42 6.97
CA ALA A 177 1.63 -8.46 7.64
C ALA A 177 2.69 -9.26 6.86
N PHE A 178 2.27 -10.19 5.98
CA PHE A 178 3.21 -10.88 5.09
C PHE A 178 3.89 -9.94 4.10
N LEU A 179 3.27 -8.81 3.73
CA LEU A 179 3.94 -7.80 2.91
C LEU A 179 5.15 -7.23 3.63
N PHE A 180 5.03 -6.93 4.92
CA PHE A 180 6.15 -6.47 5.74
C PHE A 180 7.30 -7.50 5.75
N ALA A 181 6.99 -8.77 6.02
CA ALA A 181 8.00 -9.84 6.02
C ALA A 181 8.67 -9.97 4.64
N ALA A 182 7.88 -9.98 3.56
CA ALA A 182 8.39 -10.10 2.20
C ALA A 182 9.31 -8.95 1.81
N LEU A 183 8.95 -7.69 2.13
CA LEU A 183 9.78 -6.52 1.85
C LEU A 183 11.11 -6.56 2.60
N VAL A 184 11.08 -6.94 3.88
CA VAL A 184 12.29 -7.09 4.71
C VAL A 184 13.20 -8.20 4.18
N ILE A 185 12.63 -9.37 3.85
CA ILE A 185 13.35 -10.51 3.25
C ILE A 185 14.02 -10.07 1.94
N VAL A 186 13.25 -9.49 1.02
CA VAL A 186 13.78 -9.04 -0.29
C VAL A 186 14.92 -8.06 -0.09
N GLN A 187 14.80 -7.11 0.83
CA GLN A 187 15.86 -6.14 1.10
C GLN A 187 17.12 -6.79 1.71
N ASP A 188 16.95 -7.77 2.59
CA ASP A 188 18.07 -8.45 3.24
C ASP A 188 18.80 -9.44 2.33
N LEU A 189 18.11 -10.08 1.39
CA LEU A 189 18.77 -10.92 0.38
C LEU A 189 19.85 -10.17 -0.41
N PHE A 190 19.77 -8.84 -0.46
CA PHE A 190 20.76 -7.99 -1.11
C PHE A 190 21.96 -7.59 -0.22
N ASN A 191 21.98 -7.98 1.06
CA ASN A 191 23.03 -7.74 2.05
C ASN A 191 23.91 -8.99 2.25
N LYS A 192 25.22 -8.81 2.55
CA LYS A 192 26.21 -9.90 2.58
C LYS A 192 25.87 -11.08 3.51
N ASN A 193 25.21 -10.83 4.66
CA ASN A 193 24.81 -11.87 5.62
C ASN A 193 23.28 -12.05 5.70
N GLY A 194 22.53 -11.50 4.75
CA GLY A 194 21.09 -11.38 4.89
C GLY A 194 20.30 -12.64 4.50
N ILE A 195 20.94 -13.66 3.91
CA ILE A 195 20.29 -14.94 3.59
C ILE A 195 19.85 -15.67 4.87
N ILE A 196 20.73 -15.75 5.87
CA ILE A 196 20.44 -16.40 7.15
C ILE A 196 19.33 -15.65 7.90
N ALA A 197 19.41 -14.31 7.93
CA ALA A 197 18.38 -13.48 8.52
C ALA A 197 17.03 -13.65 7.83
N SER A 198 17.03 -13.67 6.49
CA SER A 198 15.83 -13.88 5.66
C SER A 198 15.18 -15.23 5.89
N ALA A 199 15.98 -16.30 6.01
CA ALA A 199 15.48 -17.62 6.38
C ALA A 199 14.82 -17.59 7.76
N GLY A 200 15.43 -16.91 8.74
CA GLY A 200 14.85 -16.69 10.06
C GLY A 200 13.50 -15.98 10.01
N TYR A 201 13.39 -14.87 9.27
CA TYR A 201 12.12 -14.13 9.13
C TYR A 201 11.03 -14.95 8.45
N LEU A 202 11.39 -15.75 7.45
CA LEU A 202 10.46 -16.63 6.74
C LEU A 202 9.86 -17.64 7.72
N ILE A 203 10.70 -18.32 8.49
CA ILE A 203 10.26 -19.28 9.53
C ILE A 203 9.38 -18.57 10.57
N LEU A 204 9.82 -17.43 11.10
CA LEU A 204 9.07 -16.67 12.10
C LEU A 204 7.70 -16.19 11.57
N SER A 205 7.65 -15.74 10.32
CA SER A 205 6.41 -15.29 9.69
C SER A 205 5.40 -16.43 9.46
N ALA A 206 5.87 -17.69 9.34
CA ALA A 206 5.01 -18.86 9.25
C ALA A 206 4.56 -19.36 10.64
N VAL A 207 5.46 -19.33 11.63
CA VAL A 207 5.21 -19.83 12.98
C VAL A 207 4.22 -18.95 13.75
N ILE A 208 4.32 -17.62 13.65
CA ILE A 208 3.47 -16.71 14.44
C ILE A 208 1.96 -16.88 14.11
N PRO A 209 1.52 -16.87 12.84
CA PRO A 209 0.12 -17.12 12.48
C PRO A 209 -0.33 -18.54 12.87
N TRP A 210 0.56 -19.53 12.75
CA TRP A 210 0.28 -20.90 13.15
C TRP A 210 0.04 -21.03 14.66
N ILE A 211 0.86 -20.39 15.50
CA ILE A 211 0.60 -20.30 16.95
C ILE A 211 -0.73 -19.62 17.24
N GLY A 212 -1.07 -18.57 16.48
CA GLY A 212 -2.37 -17.88 16.58
C GLY A 212 -3.57 -18.81 16.39
N THR A 213 -3.44 -19.83 15.53
CA THR A 213 -4.48 -20.86 15.30
C THR A 213 -4.65 -21.84 16.44
N LEU A 214 -3.58 -22.09 17.22
CA LEU A 214 -3.57 -23.10 18.28
C LEU A 214 -4.20 -22.61 19.59
N GLY A 215 -4.31 -21.30 19.83
CA GLY A 215 -4.79 -20.84 21.14
C GLY A 215 -5.33 -19.41 21.28
N LEU A 216 -5.13 -18.51 20.30
CA LEU A 216 -5.59 -17.11 20.46
C LEU A 216 -6.89 -16.81 19.72
N PHE A 217 -7.02 -17.29 18.47
CA PHE A 217 -8.12 -16.88 17.59
C PHE A 217 -9.02 -18.03 17.14
N LEU A 218 -8.64 -19.28 17.42
CA LEU A 218 -9.41 -20.49 17.04
C LEU A 218 -9.82 -20.53 15.56
N LEU A 219 -8.92 -20.08 14.67
CA LEU A 219 -9.15 -20.02 13.23
C LEU A 219 -8.54 -21.25 12.52
N PRO A 220 -9.14 -21.72 11.41
CA PRO A 220 -8.49 -22.69 10.53
C PRO A 220 -7.15 -22.16 10.01
N VAL A 221 -6.15 -23.04 9.90
CA VAL A 221 -4.78 -22.68 9.47
C VAL A 221 -4.80 -21.87 8.17
N LYS A 222 -5.57 -22.32 7.17
CA LYS A 222 -5.67 -21.63 5.87
C LYS A 222 -6.17 -20.19 6.00
N ASP A 223 -7.12 -19.94 6.89
CA ASP A 223 -7.70 -18.61 7.05
C ASP A 223 -6.74 -17.69 7.79
N ALA A 224 -5.97 -18.20 8.76
CA ALA A 224 -4.94 -17.42 9.46
C ALA A 224 -3.90 -16.78 8.51
N PHE A 225 -3.55 -17.44 7.40
CA PHE A 225 -2.63 -16.87 6.40
C PHE A 225 -3.30 -15.89 5.42
N LEU A 226 -4.62 -15.96 5.28
CA LEU A 226 -5.38 -15.26 4.24
C LEU A 226 -6.37 -14.23 4.78
N VAL A 227 -6.37 -14.00 6.10
CA VAL A 227 -7.18 -12.96 6.74
C VAL A 227 -6.93 -11.63 6.05
N ASN A 228 -8.02 -10.90 5.74
CA ASN A 228 -8.01 -9.60 5.05
C ASN A 228 -7.47 -9.62 3.61
N LEU A 229 -7.12 -10.78 3.06
CA LEU A 229 -6.70 -10.92 1.66
C LEU A 229 -7.81 -11.46 0.77
N LYS A 230 -8.84 -12.09 1.34
CA LYS A 230 -10.00 -12.58 0.60
C LYS A 230 -11.23 -11.76 0.94
N LEU A 231 -11.85 -11.21 -0.09
CA LEU A 231 -13.16 -10.58 0.00
C LEU A 231 -14.20 -11.55 -0.57
N LYS A 232 -15.27 -11.82 0.18
CA LYS A 232 -16.43 -12.59 -0.31
C LYS A 232 -17.53 -11.61 -0.67
N ILE A 233 -17.90 -11.52 -1.94
CA ILE A 233 -19.06 -10.76 -2.43
C ILE A 233 -20.00 -11.74 -3.14
N SER A 234 -21.22 -11.91 -2.65
CA SER A 234 -22.31 -12.63 -3.35
C SER A 234 -21.90 -13.97 -3.98
N GLY A 235 -21.14 -14.80 -3.24
CA GLY A 235 -20.66 -16.12 -3.70
C GLY A 235 -19.33 -16.11 -4.46
N LEU A 236 -18.83 -14.95 -4.90
CA LEU A 236 -17.51 -14.79 -5.50
C LEU A 236 -16.46 -14.45 -4.43
N THR A 237 -15.37 -15.22 -4.39
CA THR A 237 -14.20 -14.92 -3.57
C THR A 237 -13.16 -14.17 -4.39
N ILE A 238 -13.03 -12.85 -4.19
CA ILE A 238 -11.94 -12.07 -4.77
C ILE A 238 -10.73 -12.22 -3.86
N ASN A 239 -9.65 -12.77 -4.40
CA ASN A 239 -8.37 -12.88 -3.69
C ASN A 239 -7.47 -11.70 -4.08
N TRP A 240 -7.03 -10.91 -3.11
CA TRP A 240 -6.15 -9.75 -3.28
C TRP A 240 -4.67 -10.05 -3.00
N SER A 241 -4.29 -11.31 -2.73
CA SER A 241 -2.89 -11.70 -2.53
C SER A 241 -1.99 -11.34 -3.72
N TRP A 242 -2.52 -11.28 -4.94
CA TRP A 242 -1.76 -10.86 -6.13
C TRP A 242 -1.33 -9.39 -6.06
N VAL A 243 -2.07 -8.52 -5.37
CA VAL A 243 -1.67 -7.12 -5.15
C VAL A 243 -0.40 -7.07 -4.30
N LEU A 244 -0.33 -7.92 -3.26
CA LEU A 244 0.89 -8.02 -2.45
C LEU A 244 2.07 -8.53 -3.27
N LEU A 245 1.87 -9.61 -4.04
CA LEU A 245 2.91 -10.16 -4.92
C LEU A 245 3.40 -9.11 -5.92
N PHE A 246 2.50 -8.34 -6.50
CA PHE A 246 2.84 -7.28 -7.45
C PHE A 246 3.62 -6.15 -6.78
N ILE A 247 3.25 -5.73 -5.56
CA ILE A 247 4.02 -4.73 -4.79
C ILE A 247 5.42 -5.24 -4.46
N VAL A 248 5.55 -6.50 -4.05
CA VAL A 248 6.86 -7.14 -3.77
C VAL A 248 7.70 -7.22 -5.04
N LEU A 249 7.10 -7.57 -6.19
CA LEU A 249 7.78 -7.61 -7.48
C LEU A 249 8.24 -6.22 -7.91
N LEU A 250 7.38 -5.20 -7.80
CA LEU A 250 7.76 -3.81 -8.05
C LEU A 250 8.90 -3.36 -7.15
N PHE A 251 8.88 -3.76 -5.87
CA PHE A 251 9.95 -3.45 -4.93
C PHE A 251 11.28 -4.10 -5.35
N LEU A 252 11.24 -5.39 -5.72
CA LEU A 252 12.40 -6.12 -6.22
C LEU A 252 12.97 -5.48 -7.50
N ILE A 253 12.12 -5.16 -8.48
CA ILE A 253 12.53 -4.49 -9.73
C ILE A 253 13.19 -3.14 -9.43
N ASN A 254 12.60 -2.35 -8.52
CA ASN A 254 13.18 -1.07 -8.12
C ASN A 254 14.55 -1.23 -7.43
N LEU A 255 14.74 -2.25 -6.60
CA LEU A 255 16.04 -2.53 -5.98
C LEU A 255 17.09 -2.98 -7.00
N LEU A 256 16.73 -3.84 -7.95
CA LEU A 256 17.62 -4.25 -9.03
C LEU A 256 18.02 -3.05 -9.91
N TYR A 257 17.04 -2.22 -10.27
CA TYR A 257 17.27 -0.96 -10.97
C TYR A 257 18.19 -0.04 -10.17
N ALA A 258 17.98 0.10 -8.86
CA ALA A 258 18.82 0.92 -7.99
C ALA A 258 20.28 0.45 -7.98
N LYS A 259 20.51 -0.86 -7.89
CA LYS A 259 21.86 -1.44 -7.95
C LYS A 259 22.50 -1.24 -9.32
N TYR A 260 21.75 -1.46 -10.40
CA TYR A 260 22.22 -1.21 -11.76
C TYR A 260 22.61 0.27 -11.96
N ALA A 261 21.72 1.18 -11.57
CA ALA A 261 21.92 2.62 -11.64
C ALA A 261 23.13 3.07 -10.80
N ALA A 262 23.31 2.53 -9.59
CA ALA A 262 24.45 2.85 -8.73
C ALA A 262 25.80 2.40 -9.34
N ARG A 263 25.85 1.23 -9.99
CA ARG A 263 27.06 0.77 -10.71
C ARG A 263 27.38 1.70 -11.88
N ARG A 264 26.38 2.07 -12.67
CA ARG A 264 26.54 2.95 -13.83
C ARG A 264 26.88 4.39 -13.42
N TRP A 265 26.31 4.88 -12.32
CA TRP A 265 26.61 6.18 -11.74
C TRP A 265 28.07 6.29 -11.30
N LYS A 266 28.61 5.25 -10.64
CA LYS A 266 30.04 5.21 -10.28
C LYS A 266 30.95 5.23 -11.51
N ALA A 267 30.55 4.56 -12.60
CA ALA A 267 31.30 4.53 -13.85
C ALA A 267 31.25 5.86 -14.65
N HIS A 268 30.16 6.61 -14.54
CA HIS A 268 29.92 7.83 -15.32
C HIS A 268 29.64 9.08 -14.45
N LYS A 269 30.28 9.20 -13.29
CA LYS A 269 30.03 10.23 -12.28
C LYS A 269 30.09 11.68 -12.82
N ASN A 270 30.87 11.93 -13.89
CA ASN A 270 31.00 13.25 -14.54
C ASN A 270 30.01 13.47 -15.71
N ASN A 271 29.21 12.49 -16.10
CA ASN A 271 28.34 12.61 -17.26
C ASN A 271 26.90 12.98 -16.85
N ALA A 272 26.68 14.27 -16.58
CA ALA A 272 25.39 14.82 -16.18
C ALA A 272 24.25 14.48 -17.16
N SER A 273 24.58 14.25 -18.44
CA SER A 273 23.61 13.86 -19.47
C SER A 273 22.93 12.51 -19.17
N ILE A 274 23.66 11.49 -18.73
CA ILE A 274 23.11 10.15 -18.47
C ILE A 274 22.16 10.17 -17.27
N ALA A 275 22.50 10.93 -16.23
CA ALA A 275 21.66 11.16 -15.06
C ALA A 275 20.35 11.87 -15.44
N PHE A 276 20.44 12.87 -16.31
CA PHE A 276 19.29 13.63 -16.80
C PHE A 276 18.35 12.74 -17.64
N TRP A 277 18.87 12.02 -18.64
CA TRP A 277 18.07 11.14 -19.51
C TRP A 277 17.40 9.99 -18.76
N THR A 278 18.07 9.40 -17.77
CA THR A 278 17.48 8.34 -16.94
C THR A 278 16.36 8.85 -16.03
N GLY A 279 16.48 10.08 -15.50
CA GLY A 279 15.40 10.76 -14.78
C GLY A 279 14.20 11.03 -15.69
N LEU A 280 14.45 11.56 -16.89
CA LEU A 280 13.42 11.90 -17.87
C LEU A 280 12.62 10.67 -18.31
N LEU A 281 13.31 9.56 -18.58
CA LEU A 281 12.68 8.28 -18.92
C LEU A 281 11.78 7.76 -17.79
N ASN A 282 12.21 7.86 -16.52
CA ASN A 282 11.38 7.43 -15.39
C ASN A 282 10.11 8.27 -15.22
N VAL A 283 10.20 9.58 -15.49
CA VAL A 283 9.03 10.48 -15.52
C VAL A 283 8.11 10.09 -16.65
N PHE A 284 8.65 9.84 -17.84
CA PHE A 284 7.87 9.43 -19.00
C PHE A 284 7.10 8.11 -18.76
N ILE A 285 7.73 7.12 -18.12
CA ILE A 285 7.06 5.87 -17.73
C ILE A 285 5.90 6.16 -16.77
N LEU A 286 6.12 6.99 -15.75
CA LEU A 286 5.06 7.30 -14.79
C LEU A 286 3.90 8.07 -15.44
N LEU A 287 4.21 9.04 -16.30
CA LEU A 287 3.22 9.79 -17.06
C LEU A 287 2.45 8.89 -18.03
N SER A 288 3.12 7.95 -18.71
CA SER A 288 2.44 7.02 -19.61
C SER A 288 1.46 6.13 -18.85
N CYS A 289 1.83 5.64 -17.65
CA CYS A 289 0.91 4.92 -16.77
C CYS A 289 -0.32 5.76 -16.42
N PHE A 290 -0.14 7.04 -16.06
CA PHE A 290 -1.27 7.93 -15.75
C PHE A 290 -2.13 8.26 -16.97
N VAL A 291 -1.53 8.45 -18.14
CA VAL A 291 -2.27 8.65 -19.40
C VAL A 291 -3.09 7.40 -19.73
N VAL A 292 -2.51 6.20 -19.60
CA VAL A 292 -3.26 4.95 -19.79
C VAL A 292 -4.44 4.86 -18.83
N ILE A 293 -4.27 5.25 -17.57
CA ILE A 293 -5.36 5.28 -16.57
C ILE A 293 -6.45 6.30 -16.94
N LEU A 294 -6.09 7.44 -17.53
CA LEU A 294 -7.05 8.47 -17.96
C LEU A 294 -7.82 8.07 -19.24
N VAL A 295 -7.12 7.47 -20.20
CA VAL A 295 -7.68 7.08 -21.51
C VAL A 295 -8.51 5.82 -21.41
N ARG A 296 -8.12 4.88 -20.54
CA ARG A 296 -8.91 3.69 -20.29
C ARG A 296 -10.24 4.09 -19.68
N LYS A 297 -11.31 3.88 -20.45
CA LYS A 297 -12.67 4.14 -20.00
C LYS A 297 -12.94 3.19 -18.82
N ASN A 298 -13.17 3.74 -17.63
CA ASN A 298 -13.77 3.00 -16.52
C ASN A 298 -15.05 2.36 -17.03
N ASP A 299 -15.40 1.16 -16.55
CA ASP A 299 -16.60 0.45 -16.96
C ASP A 299 -17.82 1.40 -16.91
N PRO A 300 -18.25 1.92 -18.07
CA PRO A 300 -19.20 3.03 -18.08
C PRO A 300 -20.57 2.52 -17.65
N VAL A 301 -20.86 1.25 -17.91
CA VAL A 301 -22.10 0.59 -17.52
C VAL A 301 -22.14 0.49 -16.01
N LYS A 302 -21.08 -0.03 -15.38
CA LYS A 302 -21.04 -0.16 -13.92
C LYS A 302 -21.20 1.20 -13.22
N LYS A 303 -20.51 2.23 -13.71
CA LYS A 303 -20.64 3.58 -13.15
C LYS A 303 -22.07 4.11 -13.26
N GLN A 304 -22.70 3.96 -14.43
CA GLN A 304 -24.09 4.39 -14.64
C GLN A 304 -25.05 3.62 -13.73
N VAL A 305 -24.87 2.32 -13.57
CA VAL A 305 -25.69 1.50 -12.66
C VAL A 305 -25.58 2.01 -11.22
N LEU A 306 -24.36 2.31 -10.75
CA LEU A 306 -24.16 2.86 -9.40
C LEU A 306 -24.73 4.27 -9.22
N GLU A 307 -24.65 5.12 -10.25
CA GLU A 307 -25.26 6.45 -10.22
C GLU A 307 -26.79 6.36 -10.18
N LEU A 308 -27.39 5.49 -10.99
CA LEU A 308 -28.83 5.23 -10.99
C LEU A 308 -29.30 4.69 -9.64
N ASP A 309 -28.62 3.68 -9.09
CA ASP A 309 -28.93 3.09 -7.79
C ASP A 309 -28.90 4.15 -6.69
N TYR A 310 -27.85 4.98 -6.67
CA TYR A 310 -27.74 6.11 -5.75
C TYR A 310 -28.90 7.11 -5.88
N TYR A 311 -29.29 7.48 -7.11
CA TYR A 311 -30.38 8.43 -7.33
C TYR A 311 -31.74 7.86 -6.92
N VAL A 312 -31.97 6.57 -7.14
CA VAL A 312 -33.19 5.88 -6.69
C VAL A 312 -33.26 5.87 -5.17
N ASP A 313 -32.17 5.49 -4.48
CA ASP A 313 -32.11 5.47 -3.01
C ASP A 313 -32.36 6.84 -2.38
N HIS A 314 -31.92 7.91 -3.04
CA HIS A 314 -32.11 9.29 -2.57
C HIS A 314 -33.37 9.97 -3.14
N SER A 315 -34.25 9.21 -3.81
CA SER A 315 -35.49 9.72 -4.41
C SER A 315 -35.29 10.88 -5.41
N GLN A 316 -34.14 10.92 -6.09
CA GLN A 316 -33.78 11.95 -7.09
C GLN A 316 -34.27 11.57 -8.49
N TRP A 317 -35.59 11.39 -8.64
CA TRP A 317 -36.22 10.89 -9.87
C TRP A 317 -35.88 11.68 -11.14
N GLN A 318 -35.62 12.99 -11.03
CA GLN A 318 -35.23 13.83 -12.17
C GLN A 318 -33.89 13.45 -12.81
N GLN A 319 -33.02 12.73 -12.09
CA GLN A 319 -31.71 12.30 -12.58
C GLN A 319 -31.71 10.85 -13.09
N VAL A 320 -32.84 10.15 -12.91
CA VAL A 320 -33.04 8.75 -13.32
C VAL A 320 -33.66 8.63 -14.72
N ILE A 321 -34.51 9.60 -15.09
CA ILE A 321 -35.26 9.67 -16.37
C ILE A 321 -34.40 10.31 -17.46
#